data_AF-A0A2G9TC26-F1
#
_entry.id   AF-A0A2G9TC26-F1
#
_cell.length_a   1.000
_cell.length_b   1.000
_cell.length_c   1.000
_cell.angle_alpha   90.00
_cell.angle_beta   90.00
_cell.angle_gamma   90.00
#
_symmetry.space_group_name_H-M   'P 1'
#
loop_
_entity.id
_entity.type
_entity.pdbx_description
1 polymer ?
#
loop_
_entity_poly.entity_id
_entity_poly.type
_entity_poly.pdbx_seq_one_letter_code
_entity_poly.pdbx_strand_id
1 'polypeptide(L)'
;KQLSALENDVENPTRAKRQIYEFATRWTNNKVYYYFDATITAVNRAYVRTVLKYLQARTCINFIEDAKATNRIRVFNGGGCYSSIGMIGGEQDLSLGGYCMV
;
A
#
# COMPACT_ATOMS: atom_id res chain seq x y z
N LYS A 1 8.68 -2.72 -17.46
CA LYS A 1 9.50 -1.51 -17.69
C LYS A 1 9.79 -0.73 -16.40
N GLN A 2 8.82 -0.46 -15.50
CA GLN A 2 9.12 0.17 -14.19
C GLN A 2 9.80 -0.77 -13.18
N LEU A 3 9.44 -2.06 -13.12
CA LEU A 3 10.06 -3.02 -12.20
C LEU A 3 11.56 -3.19 -12.46
N SER A 4 11.94 -3.40 -13.72
CA SER A 4 13.34 -3.51 -14.14
C SER A 4 14.14 -2.25 -13.84
N ALA A 5 13.50 -1.07 -13.85
CA ALA A 5 14.15 0.17 -13.45
C ALA A 5 14.38 0.24 -11.94
N LEU A 6 13.41 -0.21 -11.14
CA LEU A 6 13.55 -0.30 -9.68
C LEU A 6 14.59 -1.34 -9.25
N GLU A 7 14.66 -2.48 -9.94
CA GLU A 7 15.68 -3.51 -9.70
C GLU A 7 17.08 -2.99 -10.03
N ASN A 8 17.25 -2.31 -11.16
CA ASN A 8 18.52 -1.67 -11.53
C ASN A 8 18.95 -0.58 -10.53
N ASP A 9 18.01 0.20 -9.98
CA ASP A 9 18.30 1.23 -8.96
C ASP A 9 18.79 0.62 -7.63
N VAL A 10 18.40 -0.63 -7.33
CA VAL A 10 18.91 -1.36 -6.15
C VAL A 10 20.32 -1.86 -6.39
N GLU A 11 20.63 -2.34 -7.60
CA GLU A 11 21.95 -2.85 -7.96
C GLU A 11 23.01 -1.75 -8.14
N ASN A 12 22.61 -0.56 -8.62
CA ASN A 12 23.50 0.59 -8.81
C ASN A 12 22.95 1.85 -8.12
N PRO A 13 23.14 1.98 -6.79
CA PRO A 13 22.52 3.03 -6.00
C PRO A 13 23.20 4.40 -6.25
N THR A 14 22.76 5.10 -7.30
CA THR A 14 23.10 6.52 -7.53
C THR A 14 22.17 7.47 -6.78
N ARG A 15 21.02 6.96 -6.32
CA ARG A 15 19.99 7.72 -5.61
C ARG A 15 20.20 7.65 -4.10
N ALA A 16 20.39 8.81 -3.47
CA ALA A 16 20.40 8.92 -2.02
C ALA A 16 19.14 8.26 -1.41
N LYS A 17 19.34 7.42 -0.38
CA LYS A 17 18.22 6.84 0.38
C LYS A 17 17.44 7.99 1.00
N ARG A 18 16.14 8.08 0.67
CA ARG A 18 15.24 9.04 1.33
C ARG A 18 15.21 8.71 2.82
N GLN A 19 15.35 9.74 3.66
CA GLN A 19 15.23 9.55 5.10
C GLN A 19 13.85 9.00 5.45
N ILE A 20 13.83 8.04 6.37
CA ILE A 20 12.59 7.54 6.94
C ILE A 20 11.99 8.64 7.81
N TYR A 21 10.68 8.83 7.76
CA TYR A 21 10.01 9.71 8.71
C TYR A 21 10.21 9.12 10.11
N GLU A 22 10.97 9.81 10.96
CA GLU A 22 11.46 9.29 12.25
C GLU A 22 10.32 8.81 13.17
N PHE A 23 9.15 9.46 13.07
CA PHE A 23 7.98 9.17 13.89
C PHE A 23 7.01 8.15 13.24
N ALA A 24 7.34 7.59 12.07
CA ALA A 24 6.48 6.60 11.43
C ALA A 24 6.53 5.26 12.19
N THR A 25 5.39 4.88 12.75
CA THR A 25 5.18 3.58 13.37
C THR A 25 5.04 2.49 12.31
N ARG A 26 5.59 1.30 12.62
CA ARG A 26 5.45 0.12 11.76
C ARG A 26 4.16 -0.62 12.07
N TRP A 27 3.64 -1.31 11.06
CA TRP A 27 2.53 -2.24 11.22
C TRP A 27 2.94 -3.43 12.10
N THR A 28 2.15 -3.70 13.14
CA THR A 28 2.45 -4.74 14.12
C THR A 28 2.44 -6.13 13.47
N ASN A 29 3.40 -6.98 13.84
CA ASN A 29 3.53 -8.36 13.34
C ASN A 29 3.59 -8.47 11.81
N ASN A 30 4.02 -7.41 11.11
CA ASN A 30 4.01 -7.30 9.66
C ASN A 30 2.63 -7.54 9.03
N LYS A 31 1.54 -7.32 9.78
CA LYS A 31 0.16 -7.48 9.29
C LYS A 31 -0.44 -6.13 8.95
N VAL A 32 -0.86 -5.97 7.70
CA VAL A 32 -1.55 -4.80 7.19
C VAL A 32 -2.98 -5.20 6.88
N TYR A 33 -3.92 -4.72 7.68
CA TYR A 33 -5.34 -4.93 7.42
C TYR A 33 -5.85 -3.87 6.46
N TYR A 34 -6.70 -4.25 5.52
CA TYR A 34 -7.29 -3.32 4.57
C TYR A 34 -8.71 -3.72 4.19
N TYR A 35 -9.45 -2.79 3.61
CA TYR A 35 -10.72 -3.07 2.95
C TYR A 35 -11.00 -2.04 1.86
N PHE A 36 -11.99 -2.32 1.02
CA PHE A 36 -12.35 -1.47 -0.10
C PHE A 36 -13.65 -0.73 0.14
N ASP A 37 -13.58 0.60 0.09
CA ASP A 37 -14.72 1.49 0.04
C ASP A 37 -15.57 1.23 -1.22
N ALA A 38 -16.86 1.56 -1.18
CA ALA A 38 -17.79 1.37 -2.31
C ALA A 38 -17.33 2.09 -3.60
N THR A 39 -16.54 3.15 -3.47
CA THR A 39 -15.96 3.93 -4.58
C THR A 39 -14.96 3.14 -5.44
N ILE A 40 -14.46 1.99 -4.98
CA ILE A 40 -13.53 1.17 -5.76
C ILE A 40 -14.27 0.12 -6.60
N THR A 41 -14.06 0.16 -7.92
CA THR A 41 -14.67 -0.77 -8.89
C THR A 41 -14.16 -2.20 -8.70
N ALA A 42 -14.95 -3.19 -9.12
CA ALA A 42 -14.58 -4.60 -8.99
C ALA A 42 -13.25 -4.94 -9.70
N VAL A 43 -13.01 -4.36 -10.87
CA VAL A 43 -11.75 -4.50 -11.63
C VAL A 43 -10.57 -4.01 -10.79
N ASN A 44 -10.70 -2.83 -10.18
CA ASN A 44 -9.63 -2.27 -9.37
C ASN A 44 -9.42 -3.00 -8.04
N ARG A 45 -10.47 -3.54 -7.42
CA ARG A 45 -10.31 -4.45 -6.27
C ARG A 45 -9.49 -5.69 -6.65
N ALA A 46 -9.77 -6.29 -7.81
CA ALA A 46 -9.03 -7.45 -8.30
C ALA A 46 -7.57 -7.12 -8.61
N TYR A 47 -7.31 -5.96 -9.21
CA TYR A 47 -5.97 -5.46 -9.46
C TYR A 47 -5.17 -5.27 -8.16
N VAL A 48 -5.74 -4.54 -7.19
CA VAL A 48 -5.11 -4.33 -5.88
C VAL A 48 -4.80 -5.65 -5.19
N ARG A 49 -5.74 -6.61 -5.15
CA ARG A 49 -5.49 -7.95 -4.58
C ARG A 49 -4.34 -8.68 -5.27
N THR A 50 -4.23 -8.56 -6.59
CA THR A 50 -3.14 -9.15 -7.37
C THR A 50 -1.78 -8.56 -6.99
N VAL A 51 -1.71 -7.24 -6.88
CA VAL A 51 -0.50 -6.52 -6.46
C VAL A 51 -0.12 -6.88 -5.01
N LEU A 52 -1.08 -6.90 -4.10
CA LEU A 52 -0.82 -7.28 -2.70
C LEU A 52 -0.31 -8.72 -2.57
N LYS A 53 -0.88 -9.65 -3.34
CA LYS A 53 -0.39 -11.04 -3.41
C LYS A 53 1.04 -11.11 -3.94
N TYR A 54 1.37 -10.32 -4.96
CA TYR A 54 2.73 -10.23 -5.50
C TYR A 54 3.74 -9.76 -4.45
N LEU A 55 3.38 -8.75 -3.65
CA LEU A 55 4.20 -8.22 -2.56
C LEU A 55 4.34 -9.24 -1.40
N GLN A 56 3.25 -9.89 -1.01
CA GLN A 56 3.25 -10.97 -0.01
C GLN A 56 4.19 -12.12 -0.37
N ALA A 57 4.30 -12.45 -1.66
CA ALA A 57 5.19 -13.52 -2.12
C ALA A 57 6.68 -13.16 -2.05
N ARG A 58 7.04 -11.88 -1.84
CA ARG A 58 8.43 -11.37 -1.90
C ARG A 58 8.87 -10.64 -0.63
N THR A 59 7.96 -10.48 0.32
CA THR A 59 8.20 -9.77 1.58
C THR A 59 7.60 -10.56 2.72
N CYS A 60 8.00 -10.27 3.95
CA CYS A 60 7.37 -10.84 5.14
C CYS A 60 6.07 -10.11 5.55
N ILE A 61 5.56 -9.20 4.71
CA ILE A 61 4.35 -8.42 4.98
C ILE A 61 3.12 -9.24 4.59
N ASN A 62 2.16 -9.33 5.50
CA ASN A 62 0.89 -10.01 5.30
C ASN A 62 -0.24 -8.98 5.13
N PHE A 63 -0.84 -8.94 3.96
CA PHE A 63 -2.04 -8.15 3.69
C PHE A 63 -3.29 -9.00 3.96
N ILE A 64 -4.21 -8.48 4.77
CA ILE A 64 -5.41 -9.20 5.21
C ILE A 64 -6.62 -8.30 4.96
N GLU A 65 -7.60 -8.78 4.21
CA GLU A 65 -8.83 -8.03 3.95
C GLU A 65 -9.78 -8.19 5.15
N ASP A 66 -9.92 -7.14 5.97
CA ASP A 66 -10.77 -7.12 7.17
C ASP A 66 -11.25 -5.69 7.48
N ALA A 67 -12.53 -5.43 7.21
CA ALA A 67 -13.16 -4.14 7.49
C ALA A 67 -13.44 -3.89 8.98
N LYS A 68 -13.26 -4.89 9.85
CA LYS A 68 -13.52 -4.79 11.30
C LYS A 68 -12.25 -4.67 12.14
N ALA A 69 -11.07 -4.88 11.55
CA ALA A 69 -9.79 -4.73 12.25
C ALA A 69 -9.60 -3.31 12.80
N THR A 70 -9.10 -3.17 14.03
CA THR A 70 -8.93 -1.86 14.69
C THR A 70 -8.01 -0.92 13.91
N ASN A 71 -6.83 -1.41 13.54
CA ASN A 71 -5.88 -0.70 12.70
C ASN A 71 -6.01 -1.24 11.28
N ARG A 72 -6.56 -0.45 10.36
CA ARG A 72 -6.83 -0.90 8.99
C ARG A 72 -6.78 0.24 7.98
N ILE A 73 -6.53 -0.10 6.73
CA ILE A 73 -6.53 0.83 5.61
C ILE A 73 -7.87 0.77 4.88
N ARG A 74 -8.54 1.91 4.75
CA ARG A 74 -9.67 2.06 3.81
C ARG A 74 -9.12 2.50 2.45
N VAL A 75 -9.24 1.61 1.46
CA VAL A 75 -8.88 1.91 0.07
C VAL A 75 -10.09 2.54 -0.62
N PHE A 76 -9.95 3.79 -1.05
CA PHE A 76 -11.05 4.57 -1.63
C PHE A 76 -10.57 5.47 -2.77
N ASN A 77 -11.51 6.02 -3.55
CA ASN A 77 -11.21 6.97 -4.60
C ASN A 77 -11.37 8.40 -4.07
N GLY A 78 -10.24 9.03 -3.69
CA GLY A 78 -10.18 10.42 -3.22
C GLY A 78 -9.68 11.42 -4.27
N GLY A 79 -9.70 11.09 -5.57
CA GLY A 79 -9.28 11.99 -6.65
C GLY A 79 -7.76 12.13 -6.86
N GLY A 80 -6.94 11.36 -6.16
CA GLY A 80 -5.47 11.34 -6.33
C GLY A 80 -4.81 10.11 -5.70
N CYS A 81 -3.47 10.05 -5.75
CA CYS A 81 -2.70 8.94 -5.19
C CYS A 81 -1.99 9.42 -3.92
N TYR A 82 -2.50 9.05 -2.74
CA TYR A 82 -1.87 9.45 -1.48
C TYR A 82 -2.20 8.48 -0.35
N SER A 83 -1.32 8.49 0.65
CA SER A 83 -1.43 7.67 1.85
C SER A 83 -0.78 8.39 3.03
N SER A 84 -1.21 8.05 4.24
CA SER A 84 -0.40 8.32 5.43
C SER A 84 0.88 7.46 5.43
N ILE A 85 1.92 7.93 6.12
CA ILE A 85 3.18 7.19 6.29
C ILE A 85 3.10 6.37 7.58
N GLY A 86 3.30 5.05 7.49
CA GLY A 86 3.27 4.16 8.65
C GLY A 86 1.85 3.76 9.09
N MET A 87 1.76 3.21 10.31
CA MET A 87 0.52 2.77 10.95
C MET A 87 0.05 3.83 11.96
N ILE A 88 -0.80 4.77 11.51
CA ILE A 88 -1.20 5.92 12.35
C ILE A 88 -2.11 5.52 13.53
N GLY A 89 -2.68 4.32 13.49
CA GLY A 89 -3.66 3.82 14.47
C GLY A 89 -5.09 4.10 14.03
N GLY A 90 -6.01 3.17 14.33
CA GLY A 90 -7.39 3.24 13.87
C GLY A 90 -7.53 2.98 12.37
N GLU A 91 -8.63 3.45 11.79
CA GLU A 91 -8.82 3.45 10.35
C GLU A 91 -8.03 4.58 9.69
N GLN A 92 -7.27 4.26 8.63
CA GLN A 92 -6.52 5.24 7.85
C GLN A 92 -6.80 5.12 6.37
N ASP A 93 -6.76 6.24 5.66
CA ASP A 93 -7.14 6.32 4.26
C ASP A 93 -5.95 6.09 3.31
N LEU A 94 -6.20 5.30 2.26
CA LEU A 94 -5.36 5.16 1.07
C LEU A 94 -6.20 5.57 -0.14
N SER A 95 -5.93 6.75 -0.68
CA SER A 95 -6.58 7.22 -1.89
C SER A 95 -5.88 6.65 -3.11
N LEU A 96 -6.64 5.91 -3.91
CA LEU A 96 -6.26 5.46 -5.23
C LEU A 96 -7.33 5.97 -6.21
N GLY A 97 -7.11 7.19 -6.71
CA GLY A 97 -7.98 7.83 -7.69
C GLY A 97 -7.81 7.33 -9.12
N GLY A 98 -8.52 7.95 -10.07
CA GLY A 98 -8.60 7.48 -11.46
C GLY A 98 -7.26 7.32 -12.19
N TYR A 99 -6.25 8.13 -11.86
CA TYR A 99 -4.90 8.03 -12.45
C TYR A 99 -3.96 7.08 -11.70
N CYS A 100 -4.41 6.49 -10.60
CA CYS A 100 -3.65 5.57 -9.74
C CYS A 100 -4.05 4.10 -9.97
N MET A 101 -5.14 3.90 -10.71
CA MET A 101 -5.86 2.65 -10.90
C MET A 101 -5.89 2.29 -12.39
N VAL A 102 -6.27 1.04 -12.69
CA VAL A 102 -6.30 0.49 -14.06
C VAL A 102 -7.71 0.45 -14.64
#